data_AF-A0A4P9UV84-F1
#
_entry.id   AF-A0A4P9UV84-F1
#
_cell.length_a   1.000
_cell.length_b   1.000
_cell.length_c   1.000
_cell.angle_alpha   90.00
_cell.angle_beta   90.00
_cell.angle_gamma   90.00
#
_symmetry.space_group_name_H-M   'P 1'
#
loop_
_entity.id
_entity.type
_entity.pdbx_description
1 polymer ?
#
loop_
_entity_poly.entity_id
_entity_poly.type
_entity_poly.pdbx_seq_one_letter_code
_entity_poly.pdbx_strand_id
1 'polypeptide(L)'
;MKEDLSNTELSVLKAIDAWHEHIRPLFENDKDCPDCPKRFIYGCFCSYERLVIEQSLDGLIGKGILSQIQCTKDSTEYCYRVMVNVKDQ
;
A
#
# COMPACT_ATOMS: atom_id res chain seq x y z
N MET A 1 8.85 -11.97 16.05
CA MET A 1 7.72 -11.28 16.72
C MET A 1 6.51 -11.47 15.84
N LYS A 2 5.39 -12.02 16.35
CA LYS A 2 4.11 -11.92 15.64
C LYS A 2 3.59 -10.52 15.97
N GLU A 3 3.69 -9.60 15.04
CA GLU A 3 3.07 -8.28 15.21
C GLU A 3 1.56 -8.46 15.14
N ASP A 4 0.83 -8.04 16.17
CA ASP A 4 -0.63 -7.99 16.11
C ASP A 4 -1.01 -6.86 15.13
N LEU A 5 -1.42 -7.28 13.93
CA LEU A 5 -1.98 -6.41 12.91
C LEU A 5 -3.48 -6.31 13.11
N SER A 6 -4.01 -5.11 13.05
CA SER A 6 -5.46 -4.89 13.00
C SER A 6 -6.05 -5.41 11.70
N ASN A 7 -7.36 -5.67 11.71
CA ASN A 7 -8.09 -6.09 10.49
C ASN A 7 -7.96 -5.06 9.34
N THR A 8 -7.88 -3.77 9.68
CA THR A 8 -7.70 -2.71 8.68
C THR A 8 -6.30 -2.76 8.09
N GLU A 9 -5.26 -2.91 8.91
CA GLU A 9 -3.88 -3.06 8.42
C GLU A 9 -3.73 -4.29 7.51
N LEU A 10 -4.33 -5.42 7.89
CA LEU A 10 -4.38 -6.62 7.04
C LEU A 10 -5.10 -6.37 5.71
N SER A 11 -6.19 -5.60 5.74
CA SER A 11 -6.95 -5.26 4.53
C SER A 11 -6.16 -4.31 3.61
N VAL A 12 -5.44 -3.35 4.19
CA VAL A 12 -4.54 -2.45 3.45
C VAL A 12 -3.41 -3.24 2.80
N LEU A 13 -2.79 -4.18 3.51
CA LEU A 13 -1.77 -5.07 2.95
C LEU A 13 -2.32 -5.89 1.78
N LYS A 14 -3.51 -6.50 1.93
CA LYS A 14 -4.18 -7.23 0.84
C LYS A 14 -4.45 -6.36 -0.38
N ALA A 15 -4.84 -5.09 -0.18
CA ALA A 15 -5.05 -4.16 -1.29
C ALA A 15 -3.72 -3.84 -2.02
N ILE A 16 -2.63 -3.70 -1.28
CA ILE A 16 -1.28 -3.52 -1.86
C ILE A 16 -0.86 -4.76 -2.66
N ASP A 17 -1.06 -5.96 -2.11
CA ASP A 17 -0.74 -7.21 -2.80
C ASP A 17 -1.58 -7.37 -4.07
N ALA A 18 -2.89 -7.13 -4.00
CA ALA A 18 -3.78 -7.17 -5.17
C ALA A 18 -3.37 -6.17 -6.26
N TRP A 19 -2.91 -4.97 -5.88
CA TRP A 19 -2.33 -4.02 -6.84
C TRP A 19 -1.12 -4.63 -7.54
N HIS A 20 -0.16 -5.16 -6.79
CA HIS A 20 1.06 -5.72 -7.35
C HIS A 20 0.82 -6.95 -8.24
N GLU A 21 -0.12 -7.82 -7.86
CA GLU A 21 -0.41 -9.07 -8.58
C GLU A 21 -1.30 -8.86 -9.80
N HIS A 22 -2.30 -7.99 -9.73
CA HIS A 22 -3.36 -7.94 -10.74
C HIS A 22 -3.40 -6.65 -11.54
N ILE A 23 -2.98 -5.53 -10.94
CA ILE A 23 -3.20 -4.21 -11.54
C ILE A 23 -1.92 -3.64 -12.13
N ARG A 24 -0.81 -3.70 -11.39
CA ARG A 24 0.53 -3.28 -11.85
C ARG A 24 0.92 -3.93 -13.19
N PRO A 25 0.72 -5.25 -13.42
CA PRO A 25 1.10 -5.87 -14.69
C PRO A 25 0.33 -5.37 -15.92
N LEU A 26 -0.79 -4.66 -15.72
CA LEU A 26 -1.60 -4.10 -16.81
C LEU A 26 -1.03 -2.78 -17.35
N PHE A 27 -0.06 -2.17 -16.68
CA PHE A 27 0.58 -0.93 -17.14
C PHE A 27 1.86 -1.25 -17.91
N GLU A 28 1.86 -0.96 -19.22
CA GLU A 28 3.00 -1.23 -20.12
C GLU A 28 4.24 -0.34 -19.89
N ASN A 29 4.17 0.63 -18.98
CA ASN A 29 5.19 1.66 -18.78
C ASN A 29 5.71 1.69 -17.33
N ASP A 30 6.66 0.80 -17.02
CA ASP A 30 7.43 0.73 -15.75
C ASP A 30 8.19 2.03 -15.37
N LYS A 31 8.14 3.07 -16.21
CA LYS A 31 9.02 4.25 -16.12
C LYS A 31 8.39 5.50 -15.51
N ASP A 32 7.10 5.47 -15.17
CA ASP A 32 6.31 6.67 -14.86
C ASP A 32 5.54 6.65 -13.51
N CYS A 33 6.10 5.98 -12.49
CA CYS A 33 5.45 5.74 -11.18
C CYS A 33 4.26 4.75 -11.14
N PRO A 34 4.17 3.71 -12.00
CA PRO A 34 3.11 2.68 -11.94
C PRO A 34 3.18 1.80 -10.68
N ASP A 35 4.22 1.95 -9.88
CA ASP A 35 4.43 1.19 -8.65
C ASP A 35 3.68 1.77 -7.45
N CYS A 36 2.89 2.84 -7.64
CA CYS A 36 2.28 3.59 -6.55
C CYS A 36 0.80 3.19 -6.33
N PRO A 37 0.49 2.28 -5.38
CA PRO A 37 -0.88 1.81 -5.15
C PRO A 37 -1.78 2.82 -4.43
N LYS A 38 -1.30 4.01 -4.04
CA LYS A 38 -2.05 4.96 -3.18
C LYS A 38 -3.47 5.22 -3.67
N ARG A 39 -3.64 5.57 -4.96
CA ARG A 39 -4.97 5.81 -5.54
C ARG A 39 -5.83 4.54 -5.57
N PHE A 40 -5.23 3.39 -5.85
CA PHE A 40 -5.93 2.12 -5.87
C PHE A 40 -6.42 1.73 -4.48
N ILE A 41 -5.56 1.81 -3.47
CA ILE A 41 -5.90 1.57 -2.06
C ILE A 41 -7.09 2.46 -1.69
N TYR A 42 -7.01 3.78 -1.92
CA TYR A 42 -8.14 4.67 -1.61
C TYR A 42 -9.41 4.39 -2.44
N GLY A 43 -9.29 3.81 -3.62
CA GLY A 43 -10.42 3.34 -4.43
C GLY A 43 -11.05 2.04 -3.93
N CYS A 44 -10.30 1.21 -3.19
CA CYS A 44 -10.79 -0.03 -2.58
C CYS A 44 -11.63 0.21 -1.31
N PHE A 45 -11.50 1.37 -0.69
CA PHE A 45 -12.16 1.69 0.58
C PHE A 45 -13.16 2.84 0.43
N CYS A 46 -14.14 2.93 1.32
CA CYS A 46 -15.07 4.04 1.30
C CYS A 46 -14.34 5.36 1.62
N SER A 47 -14.77 6.46 1.02
CA SER A 47 -14.18 7.79 1.27
C SER A 47 -14.20 8.20 2.75
N TYR A 48 -15.20 7.73 3.51
CA TYR A 48 -15.31 7.93 4.96
C TYR A 48 -14.22 7.20 5.76
N GLU A 49 -13.62 6.15 5.21
CA GLU A 49 -12.57 5.35 5.85
C GLU A 49 -11.17 5.90 5.60
N ARG A 50 -11.05 6.95 4.76
CA ARG A 50 -9.76 7.48 4.32
C ARG A 50 -8.80 7.79 5.47
N LEU A 51 -9.28 8.44 6.53
CA LEU A 51 -8.45 8.76 7.70
C LEU A 51 -7.92 7.49 8.38
N VAL A 52 -8.76 6.46 8.48
CA VAL A 52 -8.40 5.17 9.10
C VAL A 52 -7.39 4.41 8.23
N ILE A 53 -7.53 4.49 6.90
CA ILE A 53 -6.57 3.94 5.94
C ILE A 53 -5.22 4.65 6.05
N GLU A 54 -5.22 5.99 6.10
CA GLU A 54 -4.00 6.79 6.25
C GLU A 54 -3.29 6.44 7.57
N GLN A 55 -4.02 6.36 8.68
CA GLN A 55 -3.48 5.91 9.96
C GLN A 55 -2.93 4.48 9.92
N SER A 56 -3.57 3.58 9.16
CA SER A 56 -3.11 2.20 9.01
C SER A 56 -1.83 2.12 8.17
N LEU A 57 -1.72 2.93 7.10
CA LEU A 57 -0.50 3.05 6.30
C LEU A 57 0.66 3.59 7.15
N ASP A 58 0.43 4.65 7.92
CA ASP A 58 1.42 5.21 8.83
C ASP A 58 1.82 4.21 9.92
N GLY A 59 0.87 3.47 10.47
CA GLY A 59 1.11 2.40 11.44
C GLY A 59 1.99 1.29 10.87
N LEU A 60 1.71 0.83 9.65
CA LEU A 60 2.52 -0.18 8.96
C LEU A 60 3.93 0.32 8.60
N ILE A 61 4.10 1.62 8.30
CA ILE A 61 5.41 2.24 8.11
C ILE A 61 6.17 2.31 9.42
N GLY A 62 5.51 2.74 10.50
CA GLY A 62 6.09 2.80 11.85
C GLY A 62 6.54 1.44 12.37
N LYS A 63 5.85 0.36 11.98
CA LYS A 63 6.22 -1.05 12.22
C LYS A 63 7.34 -1.55 11.32
N GLY A 64 7.73 -0.79 10.29
CA GLY A 64 8.74 -1.22 9.31
C GLY A 64 8.25 -2.29 8.32
N ILE A 65 6.93 -2.51 8.25
CA ILE A 65 6.30 -3.46 7.33
C ILE A 65 6.18 -2.86 5.94
N LEU A 66 5.85 -1.58 5.86
CA LEU A 66 5.81 -0.82 4.62
C LEU A 66 6.94 0.19 4.56
N SER A 67 7.49 0.39 3.36
CA SER A 67 8.29 1.56 3.02
C SER A 67 7.46 2.45 2.10
N GLN A 68 7.45 3.75 2.40
CA GLN A 68 6.87 4.77 1.55
C GLN A 68 7.96 5.42 0.69
N ILE A 69 7.73 5.48 -0.62
CA ILE A 69 8.62 6.11 -1.59
C ILE A 69 7.80 7.12 -2.38
N GLN A 70 8.23 8.38 -2.39
CA GLN A 70 7.57 9.41 -3.19
C GLN A 70 7.84 9.19 -4.68
N CYS A 71 6.80 9.32 -5.51
CA CYS A 71 6.95 9.28 -6.95
C CYS A 71 7.79 10.48 -7.43
N THR A 72 8.77 10.23 -8.31
CA THR A 72 9.69 11.25 -8.82
C THR A 72 9.08 12.18 -9.87
N LYS A 73 7.98 11.76 -10.52
CA LYS A 73 7.29 12.52 -11.57
C LYS A 73 6.00 13.20 -11.09
N ASP A 74 5.44 12.76 -9.97
CA ASP A 74 4.27 13.33 -9.32
C ASP A 74 4.50 13.33 -7.81
N SER A 75 4.83 14.50 -7.26
CA SER A 75 5.11 14.68 -5.84
C SER A 75 3.89 14.43 -4.93
N THR A 76 2.69 14.27 -5.51
CA THR A 76 1.47 13.98 -4.74
C THR A 76 1.21 12.48 -4.58
N GLU A 77 1.92 11.65 -5.35
CA GLU A 77 1.81 10.20 -5.36
C GLU A 77 2.90 9.52 -4.53
N TYR A 78 2.51 8.44 -3.84
CA TYR A 78 3.40 7.64 -3.02
C TYR A 78 3.23 6.15 -3.33
N CYS A 79 4.36 5.47 -3.36
CA CYS A 79 4.48 4.05 -3.53
C CYS A 79 4.67 3.39 -2.17
N TYR A 80 3.93 2.33 -1.91
CA TYR A 80 4.08 1.52 -0.72
C TYR A 80 4.69 0.18 -1.13
N ARG A 81 5.84 -0.16 -0.55
CA ARG A 81 6.51 -1.43 -0.77
C ARG A 81 6.52 -2.24 0.51
N VAL A 82 6.06 -3.48 0.45
CA VAL A 82 6.17 -4.43 1.55
C VAL A 82 7.65 -4.80 1.76
N MET A 83 8.16 -4.53 2.96
CA MET A 83 9.57 -4.68 3.34
C MET A 83 9.85 -6.02 4.02
N VAL A 84 8.85 -6.60 4.67
CA VAL A 84 8.90 -7.93 5.27
C VAL A 84 7.80 -8.78 4.68
N ASN A 85 8.17 -9.96 4.19
CA ASN A 85 7.21 -10.92 3.68
C ASN A 85 6.37 -11.37 4.89
N VAL A 86 5.13 -10.86 5.00
CA VAL A 86 4.18 -11.28 6.03
C VAL A 86 3.70 -12.68 5.66
N LYS A 87 4.56 -13.68 5.86
CA LYS A 87 4.25 -15.08 5.57
C LYS A 87 3.18 -15.57 6.53
N ASP A 88 2.03 -15.92 5.94
CA ASP A 88 1.01 -16.88 6.37
C ASP A 88 0.49 -16.75 7.82
N GLN A 89 -0.73 -16.21 7.93
CA GLN A 89 -1.74 -16.72 8.87
C GLN A 89 -2.69 -17.65 8.13
#